data_AF-A0A6P1KY04-F1
#
_entry.id   AF-A0A6P1KY04-F1
#
_cell.length_a   1.000
_cell.length_b   1.000
_cell.length_c   1.000
_cell.angle_alpha   90.00
_cell.angle_beta   90.00
_cell.angle_gamma   90.00
#
_symmetry.space_group_name_H-M   'P 1'
#
loop_
_entity.id
_entity.type
_entity.pdbx_description
1 polymer ?
#
loop_
_entity_poly.entity_id
_entity_poly.type
_entity_poly.pdbx_seq_one_letter_code
_entity_poly.pdbx_strand_id
1 'polypeptide(L)' 'MTQITLSDLPATIQTLLNQAQKTGEPLTITQNGIPFAIISPIKKKSLLETLSTLEPLDEDFAIELIN' A
#
# COMPACT_ATOMS: atom_id res chain seq x y z
N MET A 1 15.21 6.92 -12.06
CA MET A 1 13.74 6.80 -12.27
C MET A 1 13.17 8.21 -12.25
N THR A 2 12.34 8.56 -13.21
CA THR A 2 11.70 9.88 -13.23
C THR A 2 10.54 9.88 -12.23
N GLN A 3 10.56 10.81 -11.28
CA GLN A 3 9.48 11.02 -10.33
C GLN A 3 8.62 12.20 -10.82
N ILE A 4 7.31 12.02 -10.80
CA ILE A 4 6.32 13.07 -11.13
C ILE A 4 5.39 13.25 -9.93
N THR A 5 4.79 14.44 -9.80
CA THR A 5 3.81 14.72 -8.75
C THR A 5 2.39 14.47 -9.27
N LEU A 6 1.45 14.23 -8.35
CA LEU A 6 0.04 14.07 -8.71
C LEU A 6 -0.53 15.29 -9.44
N SER A 7 -0.08 16.50 -9.05
CA SER A 7 -0.48 17.76 -9.65
C SER A 7 -0.04 17.91 -11.12
N ASP A 8 0.99 17.17 -11.54
CA ASP A 8 1.45 17.20 -12.94
C ASP A 8 0.53 16.37 -13.86
N LEU A 9 -0.37 15.57 -13.29
CA LEU A 9 -1.28 14.73 -14.03
C LEU A 9 -2.59 15.46 -14.36
N PRO A 10 -3.26 15.13 -15.48
CA PRO A 10 -4.60 15.64 -15.77
C PRO A 10 -5.59 15.35 -14.63
N ALA A 11 -6.52 16.27 -14.37
CA ALA A 11 -7.47 16.17 -13.26
C ALA A 11 -8.27 14.85 -13.23
N THR A 12 -8.61 14.30 -14.40
CA THR A 12 -9.28 13.00 -14.50
C THR A 12 -8.44 11.87 -13.93
N ILE A 13 -7.13 11.84 -14.23
CA ILE A 13 -6.21 10.84 -13.70
C ILE A 13 -6.04 11.03 -12.19
N GLN A 14 -5.92 12.28 -11.73
CA GLN A 14 -5.86 12.56 -10.30
C GLN A 14 -7.10 12.03 -9.55
N THR A 15 -8.28 12.16 -10.16
CA THR A 15 -9.54 11.67 -9.58
C THR A 15 -9.54 10.15 -9.46
N LEU A 16 -9.11 9.42 -10.50
CA LEU A 16 -9.01 7.96 -10.47
C LEU A 16 -8.01 7.47 -9.41
N LEU A 17 -6.84 8.12 -9.33
CA LEU A 17 -5.82 7.80 -8.32
C LEU A 17 -6.35 8.04 -6.89
N ASN A 18 -7.06 9.14 -6.67
CA ASN A 18 -7.69 9.44 -5.39
C ASN A 18 -8.81 8.46 -5.04
N GLN A 19 -9.58 7.96 -6.02
CA GLN A 19 -10.59 6.93 -5.80
C GLN A 19 -9.94 5.62 -5.34
N ALA A 20 -8.92 5.14 -6.06
CA ALA A 20 -8.18 3.94 -5.68
C ALA A 20 -7.56 4.07 -4.28
N GLN A 21 -6.99 5.23 -3.96
CA GLN A 21 -6.42 5.48 -2.63
C GLN A 21 -7.48 5.47 -1.51
N LYS A 22 -8.67 6.04 -1.77
CA LYS A 22 -9.77 6.08 -0.79
C LYS A 22 -10.39 4.71 -0.54
N THR A 23 -10.58 3.92 -1.60
CA THR A 23 -11.16 2.57 -1.45
C THR A 23 -10.14 1.56 -0.94
N GLY A 24 -8.85 1.82 -1.19
CA GLY A 24 -7.79 0.84 -0.91
C GLY A 24 -7.80 -0.35 -1.87
N GLU A 25 -8.68 -0.34 -2.87
CA GLU A 25 -8.88 -1.43 -3.83
C GLU A 25 -8.34 -1.05 -5.21
N PRO A 26 -7.80 -2.00 -5.97
CA PRO A 26 -7.33 -1.74 -7.33
C PRO A 26 -8.47 -1.34 -8.27
N LEU A 27 -8.18 -0.42 -9.20
CA LEU A 27 -9.07 -0.06 -10.29
C LEU A 27 -8.52 -0.61 -11.61
N THR A 28 -9.35 -1.36 -12.33
CA THR A 28 -9.02 -1.85 -13.68
C THR A 28 -9.61 -0.92 -14.73
N ILE A 29 -8.75 -0.38 -15.59
CA ILE A 29 -9.14 0.42 -16.75
C ILE A 29 -9.27 -0.53 -17.94
N THR A 30 -10.47 -0.60 -18.52
CA THR A 30 -10.77 -1.40 -19.70
C THR A 30 -10.90 -0.52 -20.94
N GLN A 31 -10.39 -1.03 -22.07
CA GLN A 31 -10.53 -0.43 -23.38
C GLN A 31 -11.08 -1.49 -24.34
N ASN A 32 -12.22 -1.20 -24.97
CA ASN A 32 -12.91 -2.14 -25.87
C ASN A 32 -13.19 -3.52 -25.23
N GLY A 33 -13.52 -3.54 -23.94
CA GLY A 33 -13.78 -4.76 -23.18
C GLY A 33 -12.52 -5.52 -22.71
N ILE A 34 -11.32 -5.03 -23.02
CA ILE A 34 -10.05 -5.66 -22.64
C ILE A 34 -9.37 -4.84 -21.53
N PRO A 35 -8.83 -5.47 -20.47
CA PRO A 35 -8.02 -4.77 -19.47
C PRO A 35 -6.81 -4.11 -20.11
N PHE A 36 -6.68 -2.79 -19.95
CA PHE A 36 -5.60 -1.99 -20.50
C PHE A 36 -4.58 -1.58 -19.43
N ALA A 37 -5.07 -1.18 -18.25
CA ALA A 37 -4.21 -0.75 -17.15
C ALA A 37 -4.85 -1.03 -15.79
N ILE A 38 -4.02 -1.12 -14.75
CA ILE A 38 -4.45 -1.28 -13.36
C ILE A 38 -3.83 -0.18 -12.53
N ILE A 39 -4.65 0.50 -11.74
CA ILE A 39 -4.22 1.41 -10.68
C ILE A 39 -4.31 0.64 -9.37
N SER A 40 -3.18 0.33 -8.75
CA SER A 40 -3.15 -0.34 -7.45
C SER A 40 -2.65 0.64 -6.38
N PRO A 41 -3.47 0.95 -5.35
CA PRO A 41 -3.05 1.83 -4.28
C PRO A 41 -2.00 1.13 -3.41
N ILE A 42 -0.94 1.84 -3.05
CA ILE A 42 0.05 1.32 -2.12
C ILE A 42 -0.58 1.31 -0.72
N LYS A 43 -0.92 0.11 -0.23
CA LYS A 43 -1.37 -0.09 1.14
C LYS A 43 -0.17 0.17 2.06
N LYS A 44 -0.28 1.19 2.91
CA LYS A 44 0.69 1.37 4.00
C LYS A 44 0.45 0.22 4.98
N LYS A 45 1.40 -0.71 5.12
CA LYS A 45 1.32 -1.76 6.15
C LYS A 45 0.99 -1.08 7.47
N SER A 46 -0.14 -1.44 8.06
CA SER A 46 -0.49 -0.94 9.38
C SER A 46 0.57 -1.45 10.36
N LEU A 47 0.98 -0.62 11.32
CA LEU A 47 1.87 -1.07 12.40
C LEU A 47 1.27 -2.32 13.10
N LEU A 48 -0.06 -2.40 13.18
CA LEU A 48 -0.76 -3.55 13.73
C LEU A 48 -0.56 -4.82 12.89
N GLU A 49 -0.56 -4.72 11.56
CA GLU A 49 -0.28 -5.86 10.69
C GLU A 49 1.17 -6.32 10.85
N THR A 50 2.12 -5.39 10.94
CA THR A 50 3.52 -5.75 11.19
C THR A 50 3.72 -6.39 12.56
N LEU A 51 3.08 -5.87 13.61
CA LEU A 51 3.17 -6.42 14.96
C LEU A 51 2.47 -7.79 15.07
N SER A 52 1.38 -8.01 14.33
CA SER A 52 0.70 -9.32 14.27
C SER A 52 1.51 -10.42 13.58
N THR A 53 2.52 -10.03 12.80
CA THR A 53 3.43 -10.97 12.11
C THR A 53 4.77 -11.15 12.83
N LEU A 54 4.99 -10.45 13.94
CA LEU A 54 6.14 -10.72 14.80
C LEU A 54 5.84 -11.97 15.61
N GLU A 55 6.74 -12.95 15.54
CA GLU A 55 6.74 -14.04 16.50
C GLU A 55 6.83 -13.44 17.91
N PRO A 56 6.06 -13.96 18.88
CA PRO A 56 6.19 -13.54 20.28
C PRO A 56 7.67 -13.64 20.64
N LEU A 57 8.24 -12.58 21.21
CA LEU A 57 9.60 -12.64 21.71
C LEU A 57 9.64 -13.77 22.75
N ASP A 58 10.38 -14.83 22.45
CA ASP A 58 10.57 -15.93 23.39
C ASP A 58 11.01 -15.34 24.73
N GLU A 59 10.28 -15.70 25.80
CA GLU A 59 10.47 -15.16 27.15
C GLU A 59 11.90 -15.36 27.70
N ASP A 60 12.71 -16.19 27.03
CA ASP A 60 14.12 -16.44 27.34
C ASP A 60 15.06 -15.25 27.10
N PHE A 61 14.67 -14.23 26.32
CA PHE A 61 15.50 -13.02 26.12
C PHE A 61 15.59 -12.14 27.39
N ALA A 62 14.71 -12.34 28.36
CA ALA A 62 14.66 -11.53 29.59
C ALA A 62 15.62 -12.01 30.70
N ILE A 63 16.21 -13.22 30.57
CA ILE A 63 16.94 -13.85 31.68
C ILE A 63 18.46 -13.61 31.60
N GLU A 64 19.03 -13.25 30.45
CA GLU A 64 20.49 -13.08 30.29
C GLU A 64 21.04 -11.70 30.71
N LEU A 65 20.18 -10.78 31.17
CA LEU A 65 20.57 -9.43 31.61
C LEU A 65 20.74 -9.28 33.14
N ILE A 66 20.67 -10.38 33.89
CA ILE A 66 20.80 -10.40 35.37
C ILE A 66 21.95 -11.30 35.85
N ASN A 67 22.91 -11.67 34.99
CA ASN A 67 24.14 -12.37 35.41
C ASN A 67 25.39 -11.54 35.15
#